data_AF-A0A949M941-F1
#
_entry.id   AF-A0A949M941-F1
#
_cell.length_a   1.000
_cell.length_b   1.000
_cell.length_c   1.000
_cell.angle_alpha   90.00
_cell.angle_beta   90.00
_cell.angle_gamma   90.00
#
_symmetry.space_group_name_H-M   'P 1'
#
loop_
_entity.id
_entity.type
_entity.pdbx_description
1 polymer ?
#
loop_
_entity_poly.entity_id
_entity_poly.type
_entity_poly.pdbx_seq_one_letter_code
_entity_poly.pdbx_strand_id
1 'polypeptide(L)'
;MSKCLLKTALVLLGCQASLVFCSPTWAIAQSALNRWGRTAPNMEPAIEHPEQLQTAQRRLDELYKVTGKRPNIVWLLVDDMGYGDPGCYGGGIAIGAATFKKYPLKNVGL
;
A
#
# COMPACT_ATOMS: atom_id res chain seq x y z
N MET A 1 -27.97 -55.92 16.99
CA MET A 1 -27.17 -55.62 15.77
C MET A 1 -26.87 -54.13 15.54
N SER A 2 -27.39 -53.19 16.36
CA SER A 2 -27.25 -51.73 16.13
C SER A 2 -25.92 -51.11 16.63
N LYS A 3 -25.27 -51.70 17.64
CA LYS A 3 -24.03 -51.15 18.22
C LYS A 3 -22.77 -51.35 17.36
N CYS A 4 -22.79 -52.29 16.41
CA CYS A 4 -21.67 -52.51 15.48
C CYS A 4 -21.67 -51.46 14.35
N LEU A 5 -22.86 -51.11 13.85
CA LEU A 5 -23.06 -50.12 12.78
C LEU A 5 -22.68 -48.70 13.21
N LEU A 6 -22.92 -48.36 14.48
CA LEU A 6 -22.60 -47.03 15.02
C LEU A 6 -21.10 -46.84 15.23
N LYS A 7 -20.38 -47.92 15.60
CA LYS A 7 -18.92 -47.89 15.76
C LYS A 7 -18.19 -47.80 14.41
N THR A 8 -18.68 -48.50 13.38
CA THR A 8 -18.10 -48.40 12.03
C THR A 8 -18.35 -47.03 11.40
N ALA A 9 -19.52 -46.42 11.62
CA ALA A 9 -19.81 -45.06 11.16
C ALA A 9 -18.92 -43.99 11.83
N LEU A 10 -18.65 -44.12 13.13
CA LEU A 10 -17.81 -43.17 13.88
C LEU A 10 -16.33 -43.25 13.46
N VAL A 11 -15.83 -44.46 13.17
CA VAL A 11 -14.46 -44.67 12.67
C VAL A 11 -14.30 -44.13 11.23
N LEU A 12 -15.33 -44.27 10.39
CA LEU A 12 -15.32 -43.72 9.02
C LEU A 12 -15.39 -42.18 9.02
N LEU A 13 -16.15 -41.56 9.94
CA LEU A 13 -16.18 -40.10 10.11
C LEU A 13 -14.84 -39.54 10.64
N GLY A 14 -14.20 -40.24 11.58
CA GLY A 14 -12.88 -39.86 12.09
C GLY A 14 -11.78 -39.95 11.02
N CYS A 15 -11.90 -40.89 10.08
CA CYS A 15 -10.93 -41.06 8.98
C CYS A 15 -11.02 -39.94 7.93
N GLN A 16 -12.22 -39.40 7.68
CA GLN A 16 -12.43 -38.26 6.79
C GLN A 16 -11.85 -36.95 7.38
N ALA A 17 -11.88 -36.78 8.70
CA ALA A 17 -11.32 -35.59 9.37
C ALA A 17 -9.79 -35.51 9.25
N SER A 18 -9.10 -36.65 9.17
CA SER A 18 -7.64 -36.74 9.05
C SER A 18 -7.14 -36.37 7.64
N LEU A 19 -7.95 -36.58 6.60
CA LEU A 19 -7.61 -36.22 5.21
C LEU A 19 -7.74 -34.72 4.94
N VAL A 20 -8.55 -33.99 5.72
CA VAL A 20 -8.70 -32.53 5.60
C VAL A 20 -7.55 -31.78 6.27
N PHE A 21 -6.90 -32.36 7.29
CA PHE A 21 -5.76 -31.75 7.98
C PHE A 21 -4.41 -31.93 7.24
N CYS A 22 -4.34 -32.82 6.24
CA CYS A 22 -3.16 -33.04 5.41
C CYS A 22 -3.41 -32.56 3.97
N SER A 23 -3.96 -31.36 3.82
CA SER A 23 -3.78 -30.61 2.58
C SER A 23 -2.58 -29.70 2.80
N PRO A 24 -1.36 -30.12 2.42
CA PRO A 24 -0.19 -29.25 2.52
C PRO A 24 -0.45 -28.05 1.62
N THR A 25 -0.56 -26.88 2.25
CA THR A 25 0.08 -25.65 1.77
C THR A 25 0.05 -25.45 0.24
N TRP A 26 -1.13 -25.47 -0.37
CA TRP A 26 -1.37 -24.79 -1.65
C TRP A 26 -1.66 -23.30 -1.41
N ALA A 27 -0.91 -22.68 -0.50
CA ALA A 27 -0.60 -21.27 -0.64
C ALA A 27 0.68 -21.21 -1.46
N ILE A 28 0.52 -21.41 -2.77
CA ILE A 28 1.53 -21.16 -3.78
C ILE A 28 2.14 -19.79 -3.44
N ALA A 29 3.45 -19.76 -3.24
CA ALA A 29 4.23 -18.54 -3.25
C ALA A 29 3.98 -17.83 -4.59
N GLN A 30 2.95 -17.00 -4.66
CA GLN A 30 2.72 -16.12 -5.79
C GLN A 30 3.93 -15.19 -5.82
N SER A 31 4.66 -15.21 -6.95
CA SER A 31 5.87 -14.41 -7.10
C SER A 31 5.56 -12.96 -6.75
N ALA A 32 6.48 -12.29 -6.06
CA ALA A 32 6.34 -10.87 -5.70
C ALA A 32 6.07 -9.96 -6.92
N LEU A 33 6.39 -10.45 -8.12
CA LEU A 33 6.26 -9.79 -9.40
C LEU A 33 4.84 -9.83 -10.00
N ASN A 34 3.91 -10.63 -9.48
CA ASN A 34 2.57 -10.83 -10.06
C ASN A 34 1.42 -10.17 -9.26
N ARG A 35 1.72 -9.27 -8.32
CA ARG A 35 0.72 -8.54 -7.50
C ARG A 35 0.16 -7.28 -8.17
N TRP A 36 -0.09 -7.35 -9.47
CA TRP A 36 -0.61 -6.21 -10.23
C TRP A 36 -2.13 -6.29 -10.31
N GLY A 37 -2.81 -5.35 -9.66
CA GLY A 37 -4.24 -5.12 -9.81
C GLY A 37 -4.49 -3.88 -10.67
N ARG A 38 -5.57 -3.88 -11.46
CA ARG A 38 -6.07 -2.65 -12.08
C ARG A 38 -6.89 -1.91 -11.05
N THR A 39 -6.33 -0.84 -10.50
CA THR A 39 -6.94 -0.07 -9.41
C THR A 39 -7.70 1.17 -9.90
N ALA A 40 -7.41 1.64 -11.11
CA ALA A 40 -7.94 2.90 -11.63
C ALA A 40 -8.29 2.82 -13.14
N PRO A 41 -9.20 3.69 -13.64
CA PRO A 41 -9.65 3.69 -15.04
C PRO A 41 -8.56 4.06 -16.05
N ASN A 42 -7.47 4.70 -15.60
CA ASN A 42 -6.28 4.98 -16.41
C ASN A 42 -5.38 3.74 -16.62
N MET A 43 -5.80 2.55 -16.17
CA MET A 43 -5.18 1.25 -16.49
C MET A 43 -3.72 1.11 -16.05
N GLU A 44 -3.24 1.98 -15.18
CA GLU A 44 -1.91 1.85 -14.57
C GLU A 44 -1.93 0.70 -13.55
N PRO A 45 -1.02 -0.28 -13.69
CA PRO A 45 -0.92 -1.36 -12.72
C PRO A 45 -0.32 -0.80 -11.43
N ALA A 46 -1.02 -0.96 -10.31
CA ALA A 46 -0.55 -0.54 -9.00
C ALA A 46 -0.17 -1.77 -8.15
N ILE A 47 0.94 -1.67 -7.43
CA ILE A 47 1.27 -2.62 -6.36
C ILE A 47 0.53 -2.16 -5.12
N GLU A 48 -0.47 -2.93 -4.69
CA GLU A 48 -1.19 -2.64 -3.46
C GLU A 48 -0.42 -3.14 -2.24
N HIS A 49 -0.28 -2.27 -1.25
CA HIS A 49 0.29 -2.60 0.06
C HIS A 49 -0.81 -2.48 1.13
N PRO A 50 -1.67 -3.50 1.30
CA PRO A 50 -2.90 -3.39 2.10
C PRO A 50 -2.65 -3.03 3.56
N GLU A 51 -1.57 -3.53 4.16
CA GLU A 51 -1.17 -3.18 5.53
C GLU A 51 -0.80 -1.69 5.66
N GLN A 52 -0.08 -1.15 4.67
CA GLN A 52 0.28 0.27 4.65
C GLN A 52 -0.95 1.15 4.47
N LEU A 53 -1.90 0.75 3.61
CA LEU A 53 -3.16 1.45 3.41
C LEU A 53 -4.01 1.48 4.69
N GLN A 54 -4.15 0.35 5.38
CA GLN A 54 -4.86 0.29 6.66
C GLN A 54 -4.21 1.15 7.74
N THR A 55 -2.87 1.13 7.79
CA THR A 55 -2.10 1.95 8.75
C THR A 55 -2.26 3.44 8.46
N ALA A 56 -2.18 3.83 7.19
CA ALA A 56 -2.40 5.21 6.76
C ALA A 56 -3.82 5.68 7.13
N GLN A 57 -4.84 4.87 6.83
CA GLN A 57 -6.23 5.19 7.17
C GLN A 57 -6.42 5.36 8.67
N ARG A 58 -5.89 4.44 9.49
CA ARG A 58 -5.97 4.54 10.95
C ARG A 58 -5.38 5.85 11.46
N ARG A 59 -4.20 6.24 10.97
CA ARG A 59 -3.55 7.49 11.36
C ARG A 59 -4.33 8.73 10.93
N LEU A 60 -4.95 8.70 9.74
CA LEU A 60 -5.80 9.79 9.28
C LEU A 60 -7.04 9.95 10.17
N ASP A 61 -7.66 8.85 10.58
CA ASP A 61 -8.82 8.87 11.48
C ASP A 61 -8.44 9.37 12.88
N GLU A 62 -7.29 8.95 13.41
CA GLU A 62 -6.74 9.45 14.67
C GLU A 62 -6.47 10.96 14.60
N LEU A 63 -5.85 11.43 13.52
CA LEU A 63 -5.57 12.85 13.33
C LEU A 63 -6.87 13.67 13.19
N TYR A 64 -7.89 13.11 12.52
CA TYR A 64 -9.20 13.76 12.41
C TYR A 64 -9.88 13.90 13.77
N LYS A 65 -9.80 12.89 14.64
CA LYS A 65 -10.36 12.96 16.00
C LYS A 65 -9.75 14.08 16.83
N VAL A 66 -8.45 14.37 16.64
CA VAL A 66 -7.73 15.40 17.39
C VAL A 66 -7.94 16.79 16.77
N THR A 67 -7.88 16.91 15.44
CA THR A 67 -7.84 18.21 14.75
C THR A 67 -9.18 18.66 14.18
N GLY A 68 -10.15 17.75 14.06
CA GLY A 68 -11.44 17.98 13.40
C GLY A 68 -11.34 18.24 11.89
N LYS A 69 -10.17 18.07 11.27
CA LYS A 69 -9.91 18.37 9.86
C LYS A 69 -9.09 17.26 9.22
N ARG A 70 -9.32 17.02 7.93
CA ARG A 70 -8.44 16.16 7.14
C ARG A 70 -7.20 16.97 6.71
N PRO A 71 -6.01 16.35 6.64
CA PRO A 71 -4.81 17.05 6.20
C PRO A 71 -4.89 17.36 4.70
N ASN A 72 -4.35 18.51 4.29
CA ASN A 72 -4.14 18.85 2.88
C ASN A 72 -2.73 18.40 2.48
N ILE A 73 -2.61 17.56 1.46
CA ILE A 73 -1.33 17.07 0.96
C ILE A 73 -0.98 17.84 -0.31
N VAL A 74 0.21 18.43 -0.35
CA VAL A 74 0.77 19.06 -1.55
C VAL A 74 1.99 18.26 -1.96
N TRP A 75 1.96 17.71 -3.17
CA TRP A 75 3.12 17.10 -3.80
C TRP A 75 3.68 18.03 -4.87
N LEU A 76 4.98 18.27 -4.79
CA LEU A 76 5.72 19.03 -5.79
C LEU A 76 6.59 18.03 -6.55
N LEU A 77 6.20 17.74 -7.79
CA LEU A 77 7.02 16.95 -8.71
C LEU A 77 7.72 17.92 -9.65
N VAL A 78 9.05 17.88 -9.65
CA VAL A 78 9.88 18.74 -10.50
C VAL A 78 10.66 17.83 -11.44
N ASP A 79 10.48 18.06 -12.73
CA ASP A 79 11.14 17.28 -13.77
C ASP A 79 12.64 17.63 -13.86
N ASP A 80 13.48 16.63 -14.13
CA ASP A 80 14.93 16.74 -14.33
C ASP A 80 15.73 17.51 -13.26
N MET A 81 15.16 17.75 -12.07
CA MET A 81 15.85 18.45 -10.99
C MET A 81 16.80 17.50 -10.26
N GLY A 82 18.10 17.79 -10.36
CA GLY A 82 19.15 17.09 -9.64
C GLY A 82 19.20 17.47 -8.16
N TYR A 83 19.80 16.60 -7.34
CA TYR A 83 19.95 16.83 -5.90
C TYR A 83 20.74 18.12 -5.57
N GLY A 84 21.69 18.50 -6.43
CA GLY A 84 22.50 19.70 -6.24
C GLY A 84 21.84 21.00 -6.72
N ASP A 85 20.72 20.92 -7.44
CA ASP A 85 20.09 22.09 -8.04
C ASP A 85 19.47 23.04 -7.00
N PRO A 86 18.82 22.55 -5.92
CA PRO A 86 18.33 23.41 -4.87
C PRO A 86 19.45 24.23 -4.22
N GLY A 87 19.26 25.54 -4.12
CA GLY A 87 20.22 26.46 -3.49
C GLY A 87 20.58 26.12 -2.04
N CYS A 88 19.70 25.42 -1.30
CA CYS A 88 20.02 24.93 0.05
C CYS A 88 21.11 23.84 0.08
N TYR A 89 21.41 23.21 -1.06
CA TYR A 89 22.48 22.22 -1.21
C TYR A 89 23.72 22.80 -1.93
N GLY A 90 23.82 24.13 -2.05
CA GLY A 90 24.97 24.80 -2.67
C GLY A 90 24.84 25.06 -4.18
N GLY A 91 23.70 24.69 -4.78
CA GLY A 91 23.36 25.05 -6.15
C GLY A 91 22.67 26.41 -6.28
N GLY A 92 21.51 26.43 -6.90
CA GLY A 92 20.75 27.66 -7.05
C GLY A 92 21.36 28.59 -8.10
N ILE A 93 21.34 29.90 -7.79
CA ILE A 93 21.94 30.94 -8.64
C ILE A 93 23.42 30.66 -8.93
N ALA A 94 24.15 30.05 -7.98
CA ALA A 94 25.58 29.81 -8.09
C ALA A 94 25.95 28.88 -9.27
N ILE A 95 25.02 28.00 -9.67
CA ILE A 95 25.21 27.04 -10.77
C ILE A 95 24.24 27.28 -11.95
N GLY A 96 23.55 28.43 -11.96
CA GLY A 96 22.56 28.76 -12.98
C GLY A 96 21.17 28.12 -12.80
N ALA A 97 20.96 27.31 -11.77
CA ALA A 97 19.69 26.65 -11.45
C ALA A 97 18.93 27.39 -10.34
N ALA A 98 18.56 28.66 -10.55
CA ALA A 98 18.01 29.53 -9.51
C ALA A 98 16.75 28.95 -8.83
N THR A 99 16.93 28.33 -7.67
CA THR A 99 15.85 27.81 -6.85
C THR A 99 15.30 28.91 -5.94
N PHE A 100 13.97 28.98 -5.84
CA PHE A 100 13.17 29.94 -5.08
C PHE A 100 13.93 30.95 -4.22
N LYS A 101 14.00 32.20 -4.70
CA LYS A 101 14.21 33.36 -3.83
C LYS A 101 12.85 33.87 -3.36
N LYS A 102 12.80 34.45 -2.16
CA LYS A 102 11.66 35.15 -1.54
C LYS A 102 11.13 36.27 -2.45
N TYR A 103 10.41 35.93 -3.51
CA TYR A 103 9.55 36.85 -4.25
C TYR A 103 8.10 36.50 -3.90
N PRO A 104 7.27 37.50 -3.57
CA PRO A 104 5.87 37.24 -3.30
C PRO A 104 5.24 36.65 -4.58
N LEU A 105 4.58 35.51 -4.43
CA LEU A 105 3.79 34.85 -5.47
C LEU A 105 2.65 35.78 -5.87
N LYS A 106 2.93 36.77 -6.71
CA LYS A 106 1.92 37.74 -7.18
C LYS A 106 1.43 37.42 -8.58
N ASN A 107 2.17 36.63 -9.37
CA ASN A 107 1.85 36.38 -10.78
C ASN A 107 2.01 34.89 -11.17
N VAL A 108 1.60 33.95 -10.30
CA VAL A 108 1.28 32.60 -10.78
C VAL A 108 -0.21 32.64 -11.09
N GLY A 109 -0.53 32.94 -12.34
CA GLY A 109 -1.87 32.74 -12.85
C GLY A 109 -2.17 31.24 -12.82
N LEU A 110 -3.31 30.89 -12.21
CA LEU A 110 -3.96 29.61 -12.43
C LEU A 110 -4.45 29.53 -13.88
#